data_AF-A0A363NMG1-F1
#
_entry.id   AF-A0A363NMG1-F1
#
_cell.length_a   1.000
_cell.length_b   1.000
_cell.length_c   1.000
_cell.angle_alpha   90.00
_cell.angle_beta   90.00
_cell.angle_gamma   90.00
#
_symmetry.space_group_name_H-M   'P 1'
#
loop_
_entity.id
_entity.type
_entity.pdbx_description
1 polymer ?
#
loop_
_entity_poly.entity_id
_entity_poly.type
_entity_poly.pdbx_seq_one_letter_code
_entity_poly.pdbx_strand_id
1 'polypeptide(L)'
;MSRLRNKVQLIGHLGNDPVIKTTSTGVNYAILRLATNDLFKNKAGEWVEEVQWHTLVVWGKQNNTIERKCSRGTKLMVEGKLTYRNYENADGTKRYITEIKVDSFLILSDQNCANEDIPVPQEEDEEDLPF
;
A
#
# COMPACT_ATOMS: atom_id res chain seq x y z
N MET A 1 8.47 21.21 23.52
CA MET A 1 8.38 19.93 22.79
C MET A 1 7.20 19.15 23.34
N SER A 2 6.17 18.90 22.53
CA SER A 2 5.01 18.09 22.95
C SER A 2 5.41 16.62 23.06
N ARG A 3 5.02 15.94 24.15
CA ARG A 3 5.31 14.52 24.41
C ARG A 3 4.30 13.56 23.78
N LEU A 4 3.25 14.08 23.14
CA LEU A 4 2.20 13.27 22.53
C LEU A 4 2.62 12.84 21.13
N ARG A 5 2.61 11.53 20.86
CA ARG A 5 3.00 10.94 19.58
C ARG A 5 1.95 9.94 19.11
N ASN A 6 1.43 10.16 17.91
CA ASN A 6 0.61 9.20 17.18
C ASN A 6 1.36 8.87 15.88
N LYS A 7 1.91 7.66 15.80
CA LYS A 7 2.67 7.18 14.65
C LYS A 7 2.35 5.70 14.45
N VAL A 8 2.06 5.34 13.21
CA VAL A 8 1.82 3.96 12.76
C VAL A 8 2.85 3.66 11.67
N GLN A 9 3.47 2.49 11.75
CA GLN A 9 4.34 1.95 10.71
C GLN A 9 3.90 0.53 10.40
N LEU A 10 3.62 0.25 9.13
CA LEU A 10 3.16 -1.06 8.67
C LEU A 10 3.96 -1.48 7.44
N ILE A 11 4.20 -2.77 7.31
CA ILE A 11 4.71 -3.41 6.09
C ILE A 11 3.76 -4.54 5.76
N GLY A 12 3.25 -4.56 4.53
CA GLY A 12 2.25 -5.55 4.14
C GLY A 12 1.99 -5.55 2.65
N HIS A 13 0.98 -6.31 2.24
CA HIS A 13 0.57 -6.42 0.85
C HIS A 13 -0.80 -5.79 0.63
N LEU A 14 -1.00 -5.15 -0.52
CA LEU A 14 -2.32 -4.69 -0.93
C LEU A 14 -3.22 -5.88 -1.23
N GLY A 15 -4.37 -5.98 -0.56
CA GLY A 15 -5.35 -7.03 -0.85
C GLY A 15 -6.12 -6.81 -2.15
N ASN A 16 -6.22 -5.54 -2.55
CA ASN A 16 -7.09 -5.06 -3.62
C ASN A 16 -6.38 -3.92 -4.35
N ASP A 17 -6.81 -3.61 -5.57
CA ASP A 17 -6.35 -2.41 -6.28
C ASP A 17 -6.76 -1.13 -5.53
N PRO A 18 -5.95 -0.05 -5.62
CA PRO A 18 -6.28 1.23 -5.02
C PRO A 18 -7.62 1.80 -5.49
N VAL A 19 -8.47 2.22 -4.55
CA VAL A 19 -9.74 2.88 -4.89
C VAL A 19 -9.56 4.39 -4.80
N ILE A 20 -9.63 5.06 -5.95
CA ILE A 20 -9.52 6.51 -6.04
C ILE A 20 -10.90 7.15 -5.86
N LYS A 21 -10.98 8.15 -4.99
CA LYS A 21 -12.20 8.92 -4.74
C LYS A 21 -11.91 10.41 -4.78
N THR A 22 -12.92 11.18 -5.17
CA THR A 22 -12.89 12.64 -5.18
C THR A 22 -13.88 13.16 -4.16
N THR A 23 -13.43 14.09 -3.33
CA THR A 23 -14.32 14.81 -2.39
C THR A 23 -15.20 15.81 -3.13
N SER A 24 -16.30 16.25 -2.52
CA SER A 24 -17.15 17.33 -3.06
C SER A 24 -16.39 18.64 -3.33
N THR A 25 -15.28 18.86 -2.61
CA THR A 25 -14.36 19.99 -2.77
C THR A 25 -13.34 19.80 -3.89
N GLY A 26 -13.39 18.70 -4.65
CA GLY A 26 -12.48 18.42 -5.77
C GLY A 26 -11.11 17.85 -5.38
N VAL A 27 -10.89 17.49 -4.11
CA VAL A 27 -9.64 16.88 -3.65
C VAL A 27 -9.71 15.36 -3.81
N ASN A 28 -8.73 14.79 -4.50
CA ASN A 28 -8.59 13.35 -4.71
C ASN A 28 -7.87 12.66 -3.54
N TYR A 29 -8.28 11.43 -3.24
CA TYR A 29 -7.66 10.56 -2.25
C TYR A 29 -7.78 9.09 -2.66
N ALA A 30 -6.81 8.28 -2.24
CA ALA A 30 -6.81 6.83 -2.39
C ALA A 30 -7.22 6.16 -1.08
N ILE A 31 -8.03 5.12 -1.20
CA ILE A 31 -8.27 4.15 -0.15
C ILE A 31 -7.57 2.85 -0.52
N LEU A 32 -6.77 2.34 0.42
CA LEU A 32 -6.06 1.07 0.27
C LEU A 32 -6.45 0.11 1.39
N ARG A 33 -6.39 -1.18 1.08
CA ARG A 33 -6.55 -2.26 2.05
C ARG A 33 -5.24 -3.04 2.15
N LEU A 34 -4.56 -2.93 3.29
CA LEU A 34 -3.26 -3.56 3.53
C LEU A 34 -3.43 -4.76 4.46
N ALA A 35 -2.94 -5.92 4.04
CA ALA A 35 -2.81 -7.10 4.87
C ALA A 35 -1.44 -7.13 5.57
N THR A 36 -1.44 -7.39 6.86
CA THR A 36 -0.24 -7.72 7.64
C THR A 36 -0.45 -9.06 8.32
N ASN A 37 0.53 -9.96 8.21
CA ASN A 37 0.42 -11.30 8.76
C ASN A 37 1.25 -11.38 10.03
N ASP A 38 0.70 -12.00 11.06
CA ASP A 38 1.39 -12.36 12.30
C ASP A 38 1.35 -13.87 12.49
N LEU A 39 2.44 -14.46 12.96
CA LEU A 39 2.56 -15.90 13.18
C LEU A 39 2.79 -16.15 14.67
N PHE A 40 1.80 -16.72 15.34
CA PHE A 40 1.89 -16.99 16.77
C PHE A 40 1.50 -18.43 17.09
N LYS A 41 1.94 -18.89 18.26
CA LYS A 41 1.62 -20.23 18.76
C LYS A 41 0.36 -20.16 19.63
N ASN A 42 -0.66 -20.94 19.28
CA ASN A 42 -1.90 -20.99 20.05
C ASN A 42 -1.72 -21.80 21.36
N LYS A 43 -2.74 -21.84 22.21
CA LYS A 43 -2.71 -22.59 23.48
C LYS A 43 -2.58 -24.11 23.30
N ALA A 44 -2.95 -24.64 22.13
CA ALA A 44 -2.80 -26.06 21.78
C ALA A 44 -1.39 -26.39 21.26
N GLY A 45 -0.54 -25.39 21.09
CA GLY A 45 0.83 -25.55 20.63
C GLY A 45 1.00 -25.57 19.10
N GLU A 46 -0.04 -25.20 18.35
CA GLU A 46 -0.01 -25.12 16.89
C GLU A 46 0.37 -23.71 16.44
N TRP A 47 1.05 -23.60 15.31
CA TRP A 47 1.31 -22.32 14.65
C TRP A 47 0.06 -21.86 13.92
N VAL A 48 -0.39 -20.66 14.23
CA VAL A 48 -1.53 -20.01 13.60
C VAL A 48 -1.06 -18.73 12.94
N GLU A 49 -1.43 -18.56 11.67
CA GLU A 49 -1.24 -17.31 10.93
C GLU A 49 -2.52 -16.48 11.05
N GLU A 50 -2.37 -15.24 11.54
CA GLU A 50 -3.46 -14.28 11.63
C GLU A 50 -3.20 -13.09 10.72
N VAL A 51 -4.15 -12.82 9.82
CA VAL A 51 -4.08 -11.72 8.87
C VAL A 51 -4.91 -10.56 9.39
N GLN A 52 -4.23 -9.45 9.68
CA GLN A 52 -4.84 -8.20 10.07
C GLN A 52 -4.99 -7.27 8.87
N TRP A 53 -6.17 -6.69 8.75
CA TRP A 53 -6.53 -5.86 7.61
C TRP A 53 -6.71 -4.40 7.99
N HIS A 54 -5.90 -3.56 7.37
CA HIS A 54 -5.78 -2.13 7.69
C HIS A 54 -6.32 -1.28 6.55
N THR A 55 -7.10 -0.26 6.88
CA THR A 55 -7.58 0.74 5.90
C THR A 55 -6.65 1.93 5.92
N LEU A 56 -6.00 2.20 4.79
CA LEU A 56 -5.12 3.34 4.61
C LEU A 56 -5.80 4.38 3.75
N VAL A 57 -5.64 5.65 4.12
CA VAL A 57 -6.16 6.79 3.37
C VAL A 57 -4.99 7.70 3.00
N VAL A 58 -4.78 7.86 1.69
CA VAL A 58 -3.67 8.64 1.13
C VAL A 58 -4.25 9.86 0.42
N TRP A 59 -3.80 11.05 0.80
CA TRP A 59 -4.35 12.31 0.31
C TRP A 59 -3.40 12.99 -0.68
N GLY A 60 -3.97 13.80 -1.59
CA GLY A 60 -3.21 14.76 -2.38
C GLY A 60 -2.26 14.13 -3.40
N LYS A 61 -1.07 14.70 -3.58
CA LYS A 61 -0.15 14.35 -4.68
C LYS A 61 0.33 12.89 -4.66
N GLN A 62 0.42 12.30 -3.46
CA GLN A 62 0.83 10.91 -3.26
C GLN A 62 -0.14 9.90 -3.89
N ASN A 63 -1.42 10.29 -4.02
CA ASN A 63 -2.45 9.48 -4.66
C ASN A 63 -2.07 9.09 -6.10
N ASN A 64 -1.55 10.04 -6.89
CA ASN A 64 -1.24 9.82 -8.31
C ASN A 64 -0.12 8.77 -8.47
N THR A 65 0.82 8.69 -7.54
CA THR A 65 1.87 7.67 -7.56
C THR A 65 1.31 6.30 -7.24
N ILE A 66 0.40 6.22 -6.27
CA ILE A 66 -0.25 4.96 -5.87
C ILE A 66 -1.13 4.43 -6.99
N GLU A 67 -1.92 5.27 -7.63
CA GLU A 67 -2.76 4.91 -8.77
C GLU A 67 -1.95 4.33 -9.94
N ARG A 68 -0.75 4.88 -10.20
CA ARG A 68 0.09 4.46 -11.33
C ARG A 68 0.98 3.26 -11.04
N LYS A 69 1.41 3.08 -9.80
CA LYS A 69 2.48 2.13 -9.44
C LYS A 69 2.03 1.00 -8.52
N CYS A 70 0.86 1.12 -7.88
CA CYS A 70 0.38 0.11 -6.94
C CYS A 70 -0.84 -0.61 -7.53
N SER A 71 -0.79 -1.93 -7.49
CA SER A 71 -1.89 -2.84 -7.77
C SER A 71 -2.04 -3.87 -6.65
N ARG A 72 -3.08 -4.70 -6.71
CA ARG A 72 -3.23 -5.85 -5.83
C ARG A 72 -1.94 -6.68 -5.75
N GLY A 73 -1.56 -7.05 -4.54
CA GLY A 73 -0.33 -7.79 -4.24
C GLY A 73 0.91 -6.93 -4.07
N THR A 74 0.87 -5.63 -4.40
CA THR A 74 2.01 -4.74 -4.19
C THR A 74 2.38 -4.70 -2.71
N LYS A 75 3.65 -4.94 -2.42
CA LYS A 75 4.20 -4.85 -1.06
C LYS A 75 4.57 -3.40 -0.76
N LEU A 76 4.06 -2.88 0.35
CA LEU A 76 4.23 -1.49 0.75
C LEU A 76 4.74 -1.41 2.19
N MET A 77 5.69 -0.52 2.42
CA MET A 77 5.94 0.05 3.74
C MET A 77 5.19 1.37 3.84
N VAL A 78 4.45 1.59 4.92
CA VAL A 78 3.61 2.76 5.12
C VAL A 78 3.88 3.37 6.48
N GLU A 79 4.03 4.68 6.53
CA GLU A 79 4.08 5.47 7.75
C GLU A 79 2.95 6.49 7.77
N GLY A 80 2.33 6.65 8.93
CA GLY A 80 1.26 7.61 9.09
C GLY A 80 0.79 7.71 10.53
N LYS A 81 -0.49 8.04 10.69
CA LYS A 81 -1.12 8.21 11.99
C LYS A 81 -2.51 7.60 12.03
N LEU A 82 -2.90 7.12 13.20
CA LEU A 82 -4.23 6.58 13.41
C LEU A 82 -5.25 7.72 13.49
N THR A 83 -6.35 7.57 12.78
CA THR A 83 -7.45 8.53 12.74
C THR A 83 -8.77 7.81 12.92
N TYR A 84 -9.69 8.45 13.62
CA TYR A 84 -11.03 7.93 13.83
C TYR A 84 -12.00 8.90 13.18
N ARG A 85 -12.90 8.37 12.35
CA ARG A 85 -14.06 9.11 11.85
C ARG A 85 -15.33 8.41 12.31
N ASN A 86 -16.37 9.18 12.53
CA ASN A 86 -17.69 8.64 12.78
C ASN A 86 -18.66 9.12 11.71
N TYR A 87 -19.66 8.30 11.43
CA TYR A 87 -20.78 8.66 10.57
C TYR A 87 -22.02 7.98 11.12
N GLU A 88 -23.17 8.58 10.85
CA GLU A 88 -24.47 8.04 11.26
C GLU A 88 -25.06 7.25 10.10
N ASN A 89 -25.48 6.02 10.37
CA ASN A 89 -26.24 5.24 9.40
C ASN A 89 -27.67 5.78 9.30
N ALA A 90 -28.39 5.42 8.24
CA ALA A 90 -29.80 5.79 8.05
C ALA A 90 -30.70 5.43 9.25
N ASP A 91 -30.31 4.40 10.01
CA ASP A 91 -31.01 3.93 11.21
C ASP A 91 -30.67 4.71 12.50
N GLY A 92 -29.93 5.83 12.39
CA GLY A 92 -29.52 6.66 13.53
C GLY A 92 -28.35 6.12 14.37
N THR A 93 -27.77 4.97 13.98
CA THR A 93 -26.65 4.37 14.71
C THR A 93 -25.32 5.01 14.31
N LYS A 94 -24.57 5.55 15.29
CA LYS A 94 -23.20 6.05 15.08
C LYS A 94 -22.22 4.91 14.85
N ARG A 95 -21.57 4.90 13.70
CA ARG A 95 -20.49 3.96 13.35
C ARG A 95 -19.15 4.67 13.46
N TYR A 96 -18.20 4.02 14.12
CA TYR A 96 -16.81 4.48 14.20
C TYR A 96 -15.97 3.70 13.22
N ILE A 97 -15.14 4.40 12.46
CA ILE A 97 -14.19 3.82 11.54
C ILE A 97 -12.80 4.27 11.95
N THR A 98 -11.93 3.30 12.11
CA THR A 98 -10.51 3.50 12.34
C THR A 98 -9.76 3.40 11.01
N GLU A 99 -9.01 4.44 10.69
CA GLU A 99 -8.24 4.56 9.46
C GLU A 99 -6.84 5.05 9.75
N ILE A 100 -5.90 4.68 8.89
CA ILE A 100 -4.54 5.20 8.96
C ILE A 100 -4.41 6.26 7.88
N LYS A 101 -4.27 7.52 8.30
CA LYS A 101 -3.90 8.60 7.39
C LYS A 101 -2.42 8.46 7.10
N VAL A 102 -2.10 8.18 5.84
CA VAL A 102 -0.73 7.98 5.38
C VAL A 102 -0.04 9.33 5.24
N ASP A 103 1.15 9.43 5.82
CA ASP A 103 2.03 10.60 5.68
C ASP A 103 3.14 10.30 4.66
N SER A 104 3.66 9.07 4.63
CA SER A 104 4.62 8.60 3.63
C SER A 104 4.50 7.10 3.39
N PHE A 105 4.95 6.65 2.21
CA PHE A 105 5.00 5.23 1.88
C PHE A 105 6.21 4.94 0.99
N LEU A 106 6.62 3.69 0.98
CA LEU A 106 7.65 3.13 0.12
C LEU A 106 7.10 1.87 -0.53
N ILE A 107 7.25 1.79 -1.86
CA ILE A 107 6.94 0.58 -2.61
C ILE A 107 8.13 -0.36 -2.47
N LEU A 108 7.87 -1.54 -1.91
CA LEU A 108 8.85 -2.60 -1.78
C LEU A 108 8.66 -3.55 -2.97
N SER A 109 9.28 -3.26 -4.10
CA SER A 109 9.34 -4.22 -5.20
C SER A 109 10.23 -5.39 -4.77
N ASP A 110 9.76 -6.63 -4.88
CA ASP A 110 10.69 -7.76 -4.91
C ASP A 110 11.55 -7.60 -6.16
N GLN A 111 12.85 -7.51 -5.98
CA GLN A 111 13.87 -7.49 -7.05
C GLN A 111 13.93 -8.82 -7.83
N ASN A 112 12.86 -9.61 -7.82
CA ASN A 112 12.77 -10.90 -8.51
C ASN A 112 11.66 -10.94 -9.57
N CYS A 113 11.25 -9.77 -10.07
CA CYS A 113 10.63 -9.65 -11.40
C CYS A 113 11.66 -9.08 -12.39
N ALA A 114 12.81 -9.73 -12.49
CA ALA A 114 13.61 -9.64 -13.72
C ALA A 114 12.96 -10.59 -14.72
N ASN A 115 12.10 -10.04 -15.57
CA ASN A 115 11.77 -10.52 -16.92
C ASN A 115 11.05 -9.35 -17.60
N GLU A 116 11.74 -8.21 -17.70
CA GLU A 116 11.54 -7.36 -18.86
C GLU A 116 12.35 -8.03 -19.96
N ASP A 117 11.66 -8.54 -20.99
CA ASP A 117 12.28 -8.95 -22.24
C ASP A 117 13.03 -7.74 -22.81
N ILE A 118 14.32 -7.61 -22.47
CA ILE A 118 15.23 -6.74 -23.20
C ILE A 118 15.42 -7.44 -24.54
N PRO A 119 15.01 -6.87 -25.68
CA PRO A 119 15.41 -7.42 -26.96
C PRO A 119 16.93 -7.35 -26.99
N VAL A 120 17.59 -8.51 -27.01
CA VAL A 120 19.03 -8.60 -27.22
C VAL A 120 19.28 -7.92 -28.57
N PRO A 121 20.06 -6.82 -28.63
CA PRO A 121 20.50 -6.29 -29.91
C PRO A 121 21.22 -7.42 -30.63
N GLN A 122 20.77 -7.75 -31.85
CA GLN A 122 21.51 -8.69 -32.69
C GLN A 122 22.92 -8.12 -32.85
N GLU A 123 23.93 -8.91 -32.51
CA GLU A 123 25.32 -8.62 -32.87
C GLU A 123 25.33 -8.41 -34.39
N GLU A 124 25.50 -7.16 -34.83
CA GLU A 124 25.85 -6.89 -36.22
C GLU A 124 27.26 -7.42 -36.40
N ASP A 125 27.40 -8.41 -37.29
CA ASP A 125 28.65 -9.09 -37.60
C ASP A 125 29.79 -8.07 -37.82
N GLU A 126 30.79 -8.11 -36.94
CA GLU A 126 32.06 -7.37 -37.07
C GLU A 126 32.96 -7.95 -38.20
N GLU A 127 32.39 -8.29 -39.36
CA GLU A 127 33.12 -8.89 -40.49
C GLU A 127 33.45 -7.93 -41.66
N ASP A 128 33.20 -6.61 -41.54
CA ASP A 128 33.53 -5.66 -42.63
C ASP A 128 34.15 -4.34 -42.14
N LEU A 129 35.30 -4.40 -41.45
CA LEU A 129 36.19 -3.24 -41.35
C LEU A 129 37.38 -3.41 -42.30
N PRO A 130 37.46 -2.65 -43.41
CA PRO A 130 38.67 -2.59 -44.21
C PRO A 130 39.76 -1.87 -43.41
N PHE A 131 40.93 -2.48 -43.37
CA PHE A 131 42.18 -1.93 -42.82
C PHE A 131 42.48 -0.51 -43.29
#